data_AF-A0A420HXG6-F1
#
_entry.id   AF-A0A420HXG6-F1
#
_cell.length_a   1.000
_cell.length_b   1.000
_cell.length_c   1.000
_cell.angle_alpha   90.00
_cell.angle_beta   90.00
_cell.angle_gamma   90.00
#
_symmetry.space_group_name_H-M   'P 1'
#
loop_
_entity.id
_entity.type
_entity.pdbx_description
1 polymer ?
#
loop_
_entity_poly.entity_id
_entity_poly.type
_entity_poly.pdbx_seq_one_letter_code
_entity_poly.pdbx_strand_id
1 'polypeptide(L)'
;MLGRNFILFTRPFSKMTSATPMTDALRSKITENLKPTHLEIHNDSHFHAHHSAMSGITSTETHFRLIITSDEFRSKTQPTRHRMVYALMKEELANGSIHALQLETRTPEEAQARAERGAKEV
;
A
#
# COMPACT_ATOMS: atom_id res chain seq x y z
N MET A 1 -39.62 -9.95 25.61
CA MET A 1 -38.16 -9.87 25.41
C MET A 1 -37.67 -11.13 24.73
N LEU A 2 -37.56 -11.16 23.39
CA LEU A 2 -36.75 -12.18 22.71
C LEU A 2 -36.02 -11.50 21.53
N GLY A 3 -34.70 -11.46 21.66
CA GLY A 3 -33.77 -10.80 20.74
C GLY A 3 -33.72 -11.47 19.38
N ARG A 4 -33.79 -10.66 18.33
CA ARG A 4 -33.57 -11.11 16.95
C ARG A 4 -32.06 -11.05 16.67
N ASN A 5 -31.46 -12.23 16.53
CA ASN A 5 -30.11 -12.44 16.03
C ASN A 5 -29.94 -11.73 14.68
N PHE A 6 -29.15 -10.65 14.66
CA PHE A 6 -28.65 -10.06 13.44
C PHE A 6 -27.36 -10.78 13.06
N ILE A 7 -27.49 -11.84 12.27
CA ILE A 7 -26.37 -12.49 11.60
C ILE A 7 -25.88 -11.48 10.55
N LEU A 8 -24.80 -10.76 10.85
CA LEU A 8 -24.06 -9.96 9.88
C LEU A 8 -23.45 -10.93 8.87
N PHE A 9 -24.19 -11.15 7.78
CA PHE A 9 -23.75 -11.89 6.62
C PHE A 9 -22.50 -11.20 6.07
N THR A 10 -21.36 -11.82 6.29
CA THR A 10 -20.08 -11.48 5.69
C THR A 10 -20.26 -11.43 4.19
N ARG A 11 -20.15 -10.23 3.60
CA ARG A 11 -20.09 -10.11 2.15
C ARG A 11 -18.82 -10.83 1.67
N PRO A 12 -18.89 -11.89 0.85
CA PRO A 12 -17.72 -12.34 0.14
C PRO A 12 -17.31 -11.24 -0.84
N PHE A 13 -16.18 -10.58 -0.57
CA PHE A 13 -15.57 -9.67 -1.51
C PHE A 13 -15.11 -10.51 -2.71
N SER A 14 -15.92 -10.48 -3.77
CA SER A 14 -15.62 -11.13 -5.04
C SER A 14 -14.29 -10.59 -5.55
N LYS A 15 -13.25 -11.42 -5.58
CA LYS A 15 -11.94 -11.10 -6.17
C LYS A 15 -12.16 -10.77 -7.64
N MET A 16 -12.26 -9.48 -7.96
CA MET A 16 -12.20 -9.00 -9.33
C MET A 16 -10.77 -9.24 -9.82
N THR A 17 -10.60 -10.01 -10.87
CA THR A 17 -9.31 -10.26 -11.53
C THR A 17 -8.81 -8.95 -12.17
N SER A 18 -8.15 -8.11 -11.38
CA SER A 18 -7.37 -6.98 -11.86
C SER A 18 -6.02 -7.49 -12.39
N ALA A 19 -5.50 -6.87 -13.44
CA ALA A 19 -4.24 -7.25 -14.11
C ALA A 19 -3.01 -7.28 -13.16
N THR A 20 -3.12 -6.70 -11.97
CA THR A 20 -2.12 -6.75 -10.89
C THR A 20 -2.79 -7.20 -9.57
N PRO A 21 -3.04 -8.51 -9.37
CA PRO A 21 -3.76 -9.01 -8.19
C PRO A 21 -3.06 -8.67 -6.87
N MET A 22 -1.72 -8.53 -6.89
CA MET A 22 -0.91 -8.13 -5.75
C MET A 22 -1.15 -6.66 -5.35
N THR A 23 -1.15 -5.75 -6.34
CA THR A 23 -1.41 -4.32 -6.13
C THR A 23 -2.82 -4.09 -5.61
N ASP A 24 -3.79 -4.82 -6.13
CA ASP A 24 -5.19 -4.74 -5.69
C ASP A 24 -5.35 -5.16 -4.22
N ALA A 25 -4.73 -6.27 -3.83
CA ALA A 25 -4.72 -6.73 -2.43
C ALA A 25 -4.08 -5.70 -1.48
N LEU A 26 -2.95 -5.12 -1.88
CA LEU A 26 -2.30 -4.01 -1.15
C LEU A 26 -3.25 -2.82 -0.99
N ARG A 27 -3.86 -2.42 -2.11
CA ARG A 27 -4.74 -1.26 -2.16
C ARG A 27 -5.92 -1.45 -1.21
N SER A 28 -6.55 -2.64 -1.23
CA SER A 28 -7.67 -2.94 -0.34
C SER A 28 -7.24 -2.89 1.13
N LYS A 29 -6.17 -3.61 1.51
CA LYS A 29 -5.66 -3.63 2.90
C LYS A 29 -5.35 -2.23 3.43
N ILE A 30 -4.66 -1.42 2.62
CA ILE A 30 -4.29 -0.05 2.99
C ILE A 30 -5.53 0.84 3.09
N THR A 31 -6.46 0.72 2.14
CA THR A 31 -7.69 1.52 2.15
C THR A 31 -8.56 1.21 3.37
N GLU A 32 -8.67 -0.05 3.74
CA GLU A 32 -9.46 -0.49 4.89
C GLU A 32 -8.88 -0.02 6.23
N ASN A 33 -7.54 -0.07 6.40
CA ASN A 33 -6.89 0.24 7.67
C ASN A 33 -6.53 1.71 7.83
N LEU A 34 -6.06 2.38 6.78
CA LEU A 34 -5.47 3.72 6.85
C LEU A 34 -6.36 4.81 6.23
N LYS A 35 -7.44 4.43 5.53
CA LYS A 35 -8.38 5.33 4.85
C LYS A 35 -7.69 6.55 4.20
N PRO A 36 -6.69 6.32 3.35
CA PRO A 36 -5.90 7.40 2.80
C PRO A 36 -6.74 8.25 1.86
N THR A 37 -6.52 9.57 1.90
CA THR A 37 -7.08 10.52 0.94
C THR A 37 -6.45 10.33 -0.44
N HIS A 38 -5.16 9.96 -0.48
CA HIS A 38 -4.44 9.68 -1.72
C HIS A 38 -3.54 8.45 -1.56
N LEU A 39 -3.64 7.51 -2.49
CA LEU A 39 -2.85 6.28 -2.50
C LEU A 39 -2.31 6.01 -3.89
N GLU A 40 -0.99 5.98 -4.02
CA GLU A 40 -0.31 5.53 -5.23
C GLU A 40 0.56 4.32 -4.92
N ILE A 41 0.51 3.33 -5.81
CA ILE A 41 1.32 2.13 -5.72
C ILE A 41 2.08 2.01 -7.03
N HIS A 42 3.40 2.07 -6.95
CA HIS A 42 4.33 2.01 -8.07
C HIS A 42 5.10 0.69 -7.96
N ASN A 43 5.10 -0.10 -9.02
CA ASN A 43 5.89 -1.32 -9.10
C ASN A 43 7.19 -1.01 -9.85
N ASP A 44 8.29 -0.86 -9.09
CA ASP A 44 9.62 -0.56 -9.62
C ASP A 44 10.43 -1.84 -9.92
N SER A 45 9.79 -3.01 -9.90
CA SER A 45 10.48 -4.29 -10.06
C SER A 45 11.08 -4.52 -11.45
N HIS A 46 10.82 -3.63 -12.42
CA HIS A 46 11.33 -3.73 -13.78
C HIS A 46 12.82 -3.35 -13.92
N PHE A 47 13.38 -2.57 -12.98
CA PHE A 47 14.76 -2.06 -13.08
C PHE A 47 15.85 -3.12 -12.84
N HIS A 48 15.50 -4.33 -12.38
CA HIS A 48 16.44 -5.41 -12.09
C HIS A 48 16.31 -6.64 -13.01
N ALA A 49 15.48 -6.57 -14.05
CA ALA A 49 15.29 -7.66 -15.00
C ALA A 49 16.47 -7.88 -15.99
N HIS A 50 17.49 -7.00 -15.99
CA HIS A 50 18.60 -7.05 -16.96
C HIS A 50 19.85 -7.83 -16.46
N HIS A 51 19.78 -8.57 -15.35
CA HIS A 51 20.85 -9.51 -15.02
C HIS A 51 20.48 -10.92 -15.51
N SER A 52 21.04 -11.30 -16.67
CA SER A 52 20.95 -12.61 -17.33
C SER A 52 21.44 -13.81 -16.50
N ALA A 53 21.64 -13.69 -15.19
CA ALA A 53 22.08 -14.76 -14.30
C ALA A 53 20.92 -15.47 -13.56
N MET A 54 19.66 -15.02 -13.72
CA MET A 54 18.48 -15.58 -13.04
C MET A 54 17.45 -16.15 -14.03
N SER A 55 17.88 -17.00 -14.96
CA SER A 55 16.94 -17.88 -15.69
C SER A 55 16.42 -18.97 -14.75
N GLY A 56 15.53 -18.62 -13.82
CA GLY A 56 14.99 -19.57 -12.84
C GLY A 56 14.33 -18.98 -11.60
N ILE A 57 14.50 -17.67 -11.33
CA ILE A 57 13.84 -16.99 -10.21
C ILE A 57 12.79 -16.03 -10.78
N THR A 58 11.53 -16.43 -10.61
CA THR A 58 10.28 -15.80 -11.10
C THR A 58 9.87 -14.51 -10.35
N SER A 59 10.71 -13.97 -9.47
CA SER A 59 10.30 -12.84 -8.63
C SER A 59 10.50 -11.49 -9.33
N THR A 60 9.68 -11.22 -10.34
CA THR A 60 9.56 -9.96 -11.10
C THR A 60 8.73 -8.88 -10.39
N GLU A 61 8.42 -9.06 -9.10
CA GLU A 61 7.61 -8.13 -8.29
C GLU A 61 8.21 -7.94 -6.89
N THR A 62 9.48 -7.58 -6.80
CA THR A 62 10.23 -7.53 -5.52
C THR A 62 10.29 -6.17 -4.87
N HIS A 63 10.13 -5.10 -5.65
CA HIS A 63 10.29 -3.70 -5.22
C HIS A 63 9.01 -2.92 -5.48
N PHE A 64 8.38 -2.47 -4.39
CA PHE A 64 7.19 -1.64 -4.46
C PHE A 64 7.43 -0.30 -3.76
N ARG A 65 7.00 0.78 -4.41
CA ARG A 65 6.93 2.11 -3.82
C ARG A 65 5.47 2.47 -3.57
N LEU A 66 5.14 2.81 -2.34
CA LEU A 66 3.81 3.22 -1.94
C LEU A 66 3.86 4.65 -1.43
N ILE A 67 3.05 5.51 -2.04
CA ILE A 67 2.87 6.90 -1.62
C ILE A 67 1.48 6.99 -1.01
N ILE A 68 1.44 7.27 0.30
CA ILE A 68 0.21 7.25 1.08
C ILE A 68 0.05 8.60 1.75
N THR A 69 -1.05 9.29 1.43
CA THR A 69 -1.47 10.51 2.09
C THR A 69 -2.70 10.23 2.92
N SER A 70 -2.60 10.37 4.25
CA SER A 70 -3.71 10.13 5.17
C SER A 70 -3.64 11.06 6.38
N ASP A 71 -4.81 11.41 6.93
CA ASP A 71 -4.91 12.14 8.19
C ASP A 71 -4.55 11.26 9.40
N GLU A 72 -4.59 9.93 9.26
CA GLU A 72 -4.16 8.97 10.30
C GLU A 72 -2.67 9.12 10.68
N PHE A 73 -1.89 9.77 9.81
CA PHE A 73 -0.49 10.09 10.03
C PHE A 73 -0.27 11.42 10.78
N ARG A 74 -1.33 12.22 10.94
CA ARG A 74 -1.33 13.45 11.73
C ARG A 74 -0.94 13.10 13.17
N SER A 75 -0.04 13.91 13.74
CA SER A 75 0.51 13.70 15.09
C SER A 75 1.37 12.43 15.29
N LYS A 76 1.71 11.68 14.23
CA LYS A 76 2.61 10.51 14.32
C LYS A 76 3.96 10.78 13.65
N THR A 77 5.04 10.29 14.27
CA THR A 77 6.40 10.38 13.73
C THR A 77 6.59 9.46 12.52
N GLN A 78 7.47 9.83 11.59
CA GLN A 78 7.73 9.06 10.36
C GLN A 78 8.04 7.57 10.60
N PRO A 79 8.90 7.19 11.59
CA PRO A 79 9.14 5.77 11.88
C PRO A 79 7.88 5.04 12.34
N THR A 80 7.02 5.70 13.12
CA THR A 80 5.75 5.13 13.58
C THR A 80 4.79 4.90 12.42
N ARG A 81 4.72 5.84 11.48
CA ARG A 81 3.94 5.69 10.24
C ARG A 81 4.41 4.46 9.47
N HIS A 82 5.72 4.33 9.26
CA HIS A 82 6.28 3.19 8.53
C HIS A 82 6.00 1.87 9.26
N ARG A 83 6.16 1.80 10.59
CA ARG A 83 5.86 0.60 11.38
C ARG A 83 4.41 0.15 11.25
N MET A 84 3.45 1.08 11.20
CA MET A 84 2.04 0.73 10.98
C MET A 84 1.84 0.08 9.62
N VAL A 85 2.38 0.66 8.54
CA VAL A 85 2.25 0.08 7.20
C VAL A 85 2.98 -1.26 7.10
N TYR A 86 4.20 -1.36 7.62
CA TYR A 86 4.93 -2.62 7.67
C TYR A 86 4.20 -3.69 8.46
N ALA A 87 3.47 -3.34 9.53
CA ALA A 87 2.68 -4.31 10.28
C ALA A 87 1.54 -4.90 9.42
N LEU A 88 0.87 -4.07 8.61
CA LEU A 88 -0.17 -4.53 7.67
C LEU A 88 0.41 -5.40 6.55
N MET A 89 1.65 -5.11 6.14
CA MET A 89 2.33 -5.83 5.07
C MET A 89 3.22 -6.97 5.58
N LYS A 90 3.31 -7.17 6.89
CA LYS A 90 4.17 -8.17 7.52
C LYS A 90 3.81 -9.58 7.07
N GLU A 91 2.52 -9.84 6.89
CA GLU A 91 2.01 -11.13 6.38
C GLU A 91 2.50 -11.39 4.95
N GLU A 92 2.42 -10.39 4.07
CA GLU A 92 2.88 -10.51 2.67
C GLU A 92 4.41 -10.64 2.58
N LEU A 93 5.13 -9.94 3.48
CA LEU A 93 6.59 -10.05 3.62
C LEU A 93 7.00 -11.43 4.13
N ALA A 94 6.27 -11.97 5.12
CA ALA A 94 6.51 -13.30 5.67
C ALA A 94 6.22 -14.41 4.65
N ASN A 95 5.24 -14.19 3.76
CA ASN A 95 4.95 -15.08 2.63
C ASN A 95 6.05 -15.05 1.55
N GLY A 96 7.06 -14.18 1.68
CA GLY A 96 8.21 -14.10 0.76
C GLY A 96 7.90 -13.43 -0.58
N SER A 97 6.71 -12.83 -0.71
CA SER A 97 6.24 -12.22 -1.96
C SER A 97 6.82 -10.82 -2.21
N ILE A 98 7.35 -10.16 -1.17
CA ILE A 98 7.91 -8.80 -1.27
C ILE A 98 9.30 -8.77 -0.62
N HIS A 99 10.29 -8.22 -1.33
CA HIS A 99 11.66 -8.09 -0.85
C HIS A 99 11.95 -6.69 -0.27
N ALA A 100 11.47 -5.63 -0.93
CA ALA A 100 11.67 -4.27 -0.47
C ALA A 100 10.42 -3.40 -0.72
N LEU A 101 10.04 -2.65 0.31
CA LEU A 101 8.94 -1.68 0.27
C LEU A 101 9.50 -0.31 0.58
N GLN A 102 9.34 0.61 -0.38
CA GLN A 102 9.56 2.02 -0.15
C GLN A 102 8.23 2.67 0.23
N LEU A 103 8.20 3.28 1.42
CA LEU A 103 7.00 3.91 1.96
C LEU A 103 7.22 5.42 2.02
N GLU A 104 6.38 6.16 1.33
CA GLU A 104 6.28 7.61 1.44
C GLU A 104 4.96 7.94 2.15
N THR A 105 5.04 8.25 3.44
CA THR A 105 3.87 8.60 4.26
C THR A 105 3.81 10.10 4.46
N ARG A 106 2.75 10.74 3.97
CA ARG A 106 2.53 12.20 4.01
C ARG A 106 1.22 12.52 4.71
N THR A 107 1.16 13.68 5.37
CA THR A 107 -0.12 14.24 5.79
C THR A 107 -0.78 14.99 4.63
N PRO A 108 -2.12 15.17 4.65
CA PRO A 108 -2.80 16.01 3.66
C PRO A 108 -2.24 17.44 3.64
N GLU A 109 -1.86 17.99 4.80
CA GLU A 109 -1.20 19.31 4.90
C GLU A 109 0.14 19.35 4.17
N GLU A 110 0.99 18.32 4.32
CA GLU A 110 2.29 18.22 3.61
C GLU A 110 2.11 18.03 2.10
N ALA A 111 1.12 17.22 1.70
CA ALA A 111 0.81 16.99 0.29
C ALA A 111 0.31 18.27 -0.39
N GLN A 112 -0.57 19.02 0.28
CA GLN A 112 -1.08 20.29 -0.21
C GLN A 112 0.02 21.34 -0.31
N ALA A 113 0.85 21.49 0.73
CA ALA A 113 1.98 22.41 0.71
C ALA A 113 2.97 22.11 -0.42
N ARG A 114 3.16 20.83 -0.78
CA ARG A 114 4.02 20.43 -1.91
C ARG A 114 3.37 20.70 -3.26
N ALA A 115 2.06 20.46 -3.39
CA ALA A 115 1.31 20.80 -4.60
C ALA A 115 1.36 22.31 -4.89
N GLU A 116 1.23 23.13 -3.85
CA GLU A 116 1.32 24.60 -3.95
C GLU A 116 2.73 25.08 -4.33
N ARG A 117 3.79 24.41 -3.84
CA ARG A 117 5.18 24.72 -4.26
C ARG A 117 5.44 24.35 -5.72
N GLY A 118 5.00 23.17 -6.16
CA GLY A 118 5.17 22.73 -7.54
C GLY A 118 4.43 23.61 -8.56
N ALA A 119 3.29 24.18 -8.16
CA ALA A 119 2.53 25.12 -8.98
C ALA A 119 3.20 26.50 -9.14
N LYS A 120 4.24 26.81 -8.35
CA LYS A 120 4.94 28.09 -8.38
C LYS A 120 6.24 28.07 -9.21
N GLU A 121 6.67 26.88 -9.65
CA GLU A 121 7.85 26.66 -10.50
C GLU A 121 7.50 26.39 -11.98
N VAL A 122 6.23 26.58 -12.37
CA VAL A 122 5.73 26.52 -13.76
C VAL A 122 5.20 27.88 -14.21
#